data_AF-A0A085BJ19-F1
#
_entry.id   AF-A0A085BJ19-F1
#
_cell.length_a   1.000
_cell.length_b   1.000
_cell.length_c   1.000
_cell.angle_alpha   90.00
_cell.angle_beta   90.00
_cell.angle_gamma   90.00
#
_symmetry.space_group_name_H-M   'P 1'
#
loop_
_entity.id
_entity.type
_entity.pdbx_description
1 polymer ?
#
loop_
_entity_poly.entity_id
_entity_poly.type
_entity_poly.pdbx_seq_one_letter_code
_entity_poly.pdbx_strand_id
1 'polypeptide(L)'
;MFNSNFIIMSGFGAPYIARIIIRDEILMPNEIVHFKSIDYKGNVYLDIPLNMESIENIKSDFRNYQNIFEAKSNKENLSKETNVLFDILAKLDVKSFLLESFTDFNPNYWIEDLILIIVEKEMIITEETENAVSENGYLDIDFYGYTDYKILYNNFEGATNRYFREGNTIT
;
A
#
# COMPACT_ATOMS: atom_id res chain seq x y z
N MET A 1 -16.07 -14.34 -17.47
CA MET A 1 -14.67 -14.48 -17.94
C MET A 1 -14.07 -13.10 -17.96
N PHE A 2 -13.26 -12.74 -16.96
CA PHE A 2 -12.49 -11.51 -16.98
C PHE A 2 -11.09 -11.85 -17.47
N ASN A 3 -10.76 -11.45 -18.69
CA ASN A 3 -9.39 -11.44 -19.20
C ASN A 3 -8.71 -10.20 -18.61
N SER A 4 -8.22 -10.32 -17.39
CA SER A 4 -7.31 -9.33 -16.82
C SER A 4 -5.89 -9.69 -17.28
N ASN A 5 -5.50 -9.09 -18.41
CA ASN A 5 -4.10 -9.04 -18.86
C ASN A 5 -3.30 -8.19 -17.85
N PHE A 6 -2.90 -8.78 -16.73
CA PHE A 6 -1.84 -8.22 -15.90
C PHE A 6 -0.51 -8.72 -16.43
N ILE A 7 0.23 -7.80 -17.05
CA ILE A 7 1.58 -8.04 -17.51
C ILE A 7 2.46 -8.13 -16.27
N ILE A 8 2.80 -9.34 -15.84
CA ILE A 8 3.99 -9.55 -15.02
C ILE A 8 5.16 -9.26 -15.95
N MET A 9 5.76 -8.06 -15.83
CA MET A 9 6.95 -7.73 -16.61
C MET A 9 8.12 -8.57 -16.12
N SER A 10 8.27 -9.78 -16.68
CA SER A 10 9.48 -10.57 -16.58
C SER A 10 10.53 -9.99 -17.52
N GLY A 11 11.20 -8.92 -17.10
CA GLY A 11 12.31 -8.33 -17.83
C GLY A 11 13.44 -8.00 -16.88
N PHE A 12 14.40 -8.94 -16.69
CA PHE A 12 15.72 -8.75 -16.06
C PHE A 12 15.82 -7.75 -14.89
N GLY A 13 14.76 -7.63 -14.09
CA GLY A 13 14.63 -6.73 -12.96
C GLY A 13 14.10 -7.52 -11.78
N ALA A 14 14.48 -7.10 -10.58
CA ALA A 14 14.03 -7.76 -9.37
C ALA A 14 12.49 -7.62 -9.25
N PRO A 15 11.79 -8.69 -8.86
CA PRO A 15 10.34 -8.72 -8.84
C PRO A 15 9.77 -7.79 -7.74
N TYR A 16 8.74 -7.02 -8.10
CA TYR A 16 8.24 -5.86 -7.35
C TYR A 16 6.74 -5.97 -7.00
N ILE A 17 6.36 -5.64 -5.77
CA ILE A 17 4.96 -5.61 -5.29
C ILE A 17 4.66 -4.29 -4.59
N ALA A 18 3.45 -3.77 -4.80
CA ALA A 18 2.90 -2.65 -4.04
C ALA A 18 1.47 -2.93 -3.57
N ARG A 19 1.10 -2.39 -2.41
CA ARG A 19 -0.25 -2.53 -1.85
C ARG A 19 -0.66 -1.35 -0.97
N ILE A 20 -1.96 -1.09 -0.93
CA ILE A 20 -2.60 -0.26 0.11
C ILE A 20 -3.00 -1.18 1.25
N ILE A 21 -2.67 -0.80 2.48
CA ILE A 21 -3.16 -1.41 3.71
C ILE A 21 -4.05 -0.39 4.40
N ILE A 22 -5.26 -0.81 4.74
CA ILE A 22 -6.18 -0.02 5.54
C ILE A 22 -6.50 -0.76 6.83
N ARG A 23 -6.38 -0.03 7.94
CA ARG A 23 -6.79 -0.49 9.26
C ARG A 23 -8.15 0.10 9.54
N ASP A 24 -9.21 -0.58 9.12
CA ASP A 24 -10.62 -0.36 9.49
C ASP A 24 -11.52 -1.33 8.71
N GLU A 25 -12.71 -1.59 9.23
CA GLU A 25 -13.73 -2.35 8.49
C GLU A 25 -14.48 -1.42 7.53
N ILE A 26 -14.11 -1.50 6.25
CA ILE A 26 -14.72 -0.71 5.16
C ILE A 26 -15.54 -1.64 4.27
N LEU A 27 -16.67 -1.13 3.78
CA LEU A 27 -17.45 -1.82 2.77
C LEU A 27 -16.68 -1.81 1.44
N MET A 28 -16.19 -2.97 1.01
CA MET A 28 -15.44 -3.07 -0.24
C MET A 28 -16.36 -3.12 -1.47
N PRO A 29 -16.14 -2.27 -2.49
CA PRO A 29 -16.77 -2.43 -3.79
C PRO A 29 -16.37 -3.76 -4.46
N ASN A 30 -17.32 -4.44 -5.09
CA ASN A 30 -17.11 -5.77 -5.68
C ASN A 30 -16.04 -5.81 -6.79
N GLU A 31 -15.75 -4.68 -7.42
CA GLU A 31 -14.73 -4.56 -8.44
C GLU A 31 -13.30 -4.39 -7.89
N ILE A 32 -13.15 -4.18 -6.57
CA ILE A 32 -11.85 -4.02 -5.92
C ILE A 32 -11.44 -5.35 -5.29
N VAL A 33 -10.39 -5.96 -5.85
CA VAL A 33 -9.74 -7.12 -5.26
C VAL A 33 -9.06 -6.69 -3.96
N HIS A 34 -9.34 -7.43 -2.88
CA HIS A 34 -8.79 -7.14 -1.57
C HIS A 34 -8.65 -8.44 -0.76
N PHE A 35 -7.86 -8.38 0.30
CA PHE A 35 -7.62 -9.49 1.21
C PHE A 35 -7.83 -9.03 2.65
N LYS A 36 -8.71 -9.72 3.37
CA LYS A 36 -9.00 -9.43 4.77
C LYS A 36 -8.09 -10.24 5.69
N SER A 37 -7.50 -9.58 6.68
CA SER A 37 -6.70 -10.19 7.74
C SER A 37 -7.18 -9.68 9.11
N ILE A 38 -6.99 -10.48 10.16
CA ILE A 38 -7.31 -10.12 11.55
C ILE A 38 -6.07 -10.39 12.39
N ASP A 39 -5.65 -9.41 13.19
CA ASP A 39 -4.51 -9.57 14.11
C ASP A 39 -4.90 -10.30 15.41
N TYR A 40 -3.91 -10.50 16.29
CA TYR A 40 -4.10 -11.14 17.59
C TYR A 40 -4.97 -10.33 18.57
N LYS A 41 -5.14 -9.02 18.33
CA LYS A 41 -6.01 -8.12 19.09
C LYS A 41 -7.42 -8.02 18.51
N GLY A 42 -7.70 -8.70 17.40
CA GLY A 42 -8.98 -8.65 16.70
C GLY A 42 -9.16 -7.45 15.76
N ASN A 43 -8.10 -6.65 15.52
CA ASN A 43 -8.16 -5.57 14.54
C ASN A 43 -8.22 -6.14 13.13
N VAL A 44 -9.09 -5.56 12.31
CA VAL A 44 -9.26 -5.92 10.90
C VAL A 44 -8.34 -5.08 10.03
N TYR A 45 -7.68 -5.73 9.08
CA TYR A 45 -6.85 -5.10 8.06
C TYR A 45 -7.30 -5.55 6.67
N LEU A 46 -7.29 -4.61 5.73
CA LEU A 46 -7.60 -4.84 4.33
C LEU A 46 -6.36 -4.54 3.50
N ASP A 47 -5.89 -5.54 2.74
CA ASP A 47 -4.80 -5.40 1.78
C ASP A 47 -5.36 -5.28 0.37
N ILE A 48 -5.01 -4.23 -0.36
CA ILE A 48 -5.43 -4.00 -1.75
C ILE A 48 -4.17 -3.97 -2.62
N PRO A 49 -3.96 -4.96 -3.52
CA PRO A 49 -2.81 -4.94 -4.42
C PRO A 49 -2.92 -3.76 -5.39
N LEU A 50 -1.78 -3.13 -5.67
CA LEU A 50 -1.66 -2.09 -6.68
C LEU A 50 -0.82 -2.58 -7.84
N ASN A 51 -1.36 -2.42 -9.05
CA ASN A 51 -0.62 -2.69 -10.27
C ASN A 51 0.13 -1.42 -10.69
N MET A 52 1.41 -1.33 -10.34
CA MET A 52 2.29 -0.23 -10.72
C MET A 52 3.71 -0.71 -10.99
N GLU A 53 4.46 0.06 -11.77
CA GLU A 53 5.85 -0.28 -12.13
C GLU A 53 6.85 0.08 -11.02
N SER A 54 6.59 1.16 -10.27
CA SER A 54 7.44 1.61 -9.16
C SER A 54 6.70 2.54 -8.22
N ILE A 55 7.01 2.44 -6.93
CA ILE A 55 6.50 3.34 -5.88
C ILE A 55 7.16 4.71 -5.92
N GLU A 56 8.35 4.80 -6.54
CA GLU A 56 9.17 6.01 -6.52
C GLU A 56 8.47 7.19 -7.19
N ASN A 57 7.61 6.94 -8.17
CA ASN A 57 6.74 7.96 -8.76
C ASN A 57 5.77 8.55 -7.72
N ILE A 58 5.11 7.69 -6.95
CA ILE A 58 4.18 8.12 -5.88
C ILE A 58 4.95 8.87 -4.79
N LYS A 59 6.11 8.36 -4.39
CA LYS A 59 6.98 9.00 -3.41
C LYS A 59 7.43 10.38 -3.88
N SER A 60 7.86 10.49 -5.13
CA SER A 60 8.27 11.75 -5.75
C SER A 60 7.12 12.75 -5.80
N ASP A 61 5.93 12.31 -6.17
CA ASP A 61 4.74 13.15 -6.18
C ASP A 61 4.42 13.65 -4.76
N PHE A 62 4.33 12.74 -3.79
CA PHE A 62 3.94 13.04 -2.41
C PHE A 62 4.93 13.95 -1.68
N ARG A 63 6.21 13.94 -2.03
CA ARG A 63 7.22 14.87 -1.47
C ARG A 63 6.87 16.35 -1.66
N ASN A 64 6.02 16.68 -2.64
CA ASN A 64 5.64 18.06 -2.95
C ASN A 64 4.38 18.53 -2.21
N TYR A 65 3.76 17.69 -1.38
CA TYR A 65 2.46 17.97 -0.77
C TYR A 65 2.45 17.59 0.72
N GLN A 66 1.72 18.35 1.53
CA GLN A 66 1.56 18.02 2.96
C GLN A 66 0.37 17.09 3.21
N ASN A 67 -0.63 17.12 2.33
CA ASN A 67 -1.84 16.33 2.44
C ASN A 67 -2.32 15.87 1.06
N ILE A 68 -3.15 14.83 1.05
CA ILE A 68 -3.64 14.24 -0.20
C ILE A 68 -4.64 15.17 -0.93
N PHE A 69 -5.26 16.14 -0.25
CA PHE A 69 -6.17 17.08 -0.89
C PHE A 69 -5.44 18.07 -1.81
N GLU A 70 -4.29 18.59 -1.36
CA GLU A 70 -3.39 19.41 -2.17
C GLU A 70 -2.91 18.63 -3.39
N ALA A 71 -2.49 17.39 -3.21
CA ALA A 71 -2.08 16.53 -4.30
C ALA A 71 -3.24 16.31 -5.31
N LYS A 72 -4.44 15.93 -4.84
CA LYS A 72 -5.63 15.74 -5.69
C LYS A 72 -6.00 17.00 -6.48
N SER A 73 -5.81 18.18 -5.91
CA SER A 73 -6.08 19.46 -6.57
C SER A 73 -5.13 19.76 -7.72
N ASN A 74 -3.99 19.08 -7.80
CA ASN A 74 -2.96 19.20 -8.83
C ASN A 74 -2.85 17.94 -9.70
N LYS A 75 -3.97 17.22 -9.89
CA LYS A 75 -4.03 15.88 -10.53
C LYS A 75 -3.27 15.76 -11.86
N GLU A 76 -3.29 16.84 -12.65
CA GLU A 76 -2.61 16.95 -13.95
C GLU A 76 -1.07 16.85 -13.89
N ASN A 77 -0.46 17.15 -12.74
CA ASN A 77 0.99 17.10 -12.53
C ASN A 77 1.44 15.80 -11.85
N LEU A 78 0.51 14.90 -11.53
CA LEU A 78 0.81 13.65 -10.85
C LEU A 78 1.13 12.54 -11.84
N SER A 79 1.98 11.62 -11.41
CA SER A 79 2.24 10.38 -12.15
C SER A 79 0.97 9.55 -12.35
N LYS A 80 1.03 8.63 -13.32
CA LYS A 80 -0.06 7.69 -13.58
C LYS A 80 -0.33 6.81 -12.37
N GLU A 81 0.71 6.38 -11.66
CA GLU A 81 0.64 5.53 -10.48
C GLU A 81 -0.10 6.23 -9.33
N THR A 82 0.20 7.50 -9.07
CA THR A 82 -0.49 8.30 -8.05
C THR A 82 -1.96 8.52 -8.42
N ASN A 83 -2.24 8.73 -9.71
CA ASN A 83 -3.61 8.87 -10.19
C ASN A 83 -4.44 7.59 -9.98
N VAL A 84 -3.85 6.41 -10.24
CA VAL A 84 -4.49 5.11 -9.96
C VAL A 84 -4.75 4.93 -8.48
N LEU A 85 -3.79 5.28 -7.62
CA LEU A 85 -3.98 5.27 -6.17
C LEU A 85 -5.18 6.14 -5.78
N PHE A 86 -5.26 7.39 -6.25
CA PHE A 86 -6.35 8.30 -5.91
C PHE A 86 -7.73 7.83 -6.40
N ASP A 87 -7.79 7.19 -7.56
CA ASP A 87 -9.05 6.62 -8.06
C ASP A 87 -9.53 5.46 -7.16
N ILE A 88 -8.62 4.68 -6.59
CA ILE A 88 -8.95 3.63 -5.60
C ILE A 88 -9.40 4.26 -4.28
N LEU A 89 -8.62 5.18 -3.71
CA LEU A 89 -8.95 5.81 -2.43
C LEU A 89 -10.31 6.53 -2.48
N ALA A 90 -10.64 7.17 -3.61
CA ALA A 90 -11.92 7.84 -3.80
C ALA A 90 -13.12 6.87 -3.75
N LYS A 91 -12.97 5.64 -4.25
CA LYS A 91 -14.02 4.62 -4.20
C LYS A 91 -14.25 4.07 -2.79
N LEU A 92 -13.21 4.08 -1.96
CA LEU A 92 -13.23 3.49 -0.63
C LEU A 92 -13.59 4.49 0.48
N ASP A 93 -13.60 5.79 0.15
CA ASP A 93 -13.77 6.89 1.12
C ASP A 93 -12.82 6.79 2.32
N VAL A 94 -11.56 6.43 2.04
CA VAL A 94 -10.54 6.26 3.08
C VAL A 94 -9.73 7.53 3.31
N LYS A 95 -9.46 7.79 4.59
CA LYS A 95 -8.65 8.94 5.04
C LYS A 95 -7.30 8.54 5.62
N SER A 96 -7.18 7.30 6.10
CA SER A 96 -5.95 6.75 6.65
C SER A 96 -5.60 5.47 5.92
N PHE A 97 -4.36 5.36 5.49
CA PHE A 97 -3.83 4.15 4.85
C PHE A 97 -2.31 4.12 4.92
N LEU A 98 -1.77 2.91 4.87
CA LEU A 98 -0.36 2.66 4.62
C LEU A 98 -0.22 2.18 3.18
N LEU A 99 0.72 2.75 2.45
CA LEU A 99 1.15 2.26 1.16
C LEU A 99 2.52 1.62 1.33
N GLU A 100 2.60 0.34 1.02
CA GLU A 100 3.80 -0.48 1.19
C GLU A 100 4.21 -1.05 -0.15
N SER A 101 5.50 -0.99 -0.45
CA SER A 101 6.08 -1.69 -1.58
C SER A 101 7.41 -2.31 -1.22
N PHE A 102 7.73 -3.41 -1.88
CA PHE A 102 9.02 -4.05 -1.73
C PHE A 102 9.46 -4.73 -3.02
N THR A 103 10.78 -4.79 -3.16
CA THR A 103 11.45 -5.53 -4.22
C THR A 103 12.24 -6.66 -3.59
N ASP A 104 12.11 -7.87 -4.13
CA ASP A 104 12.83 -9.03 -3.63
C ASP A 104 14.04 -9.33 -4.51
N PHE A 105 15.23 -9.01 -4.04
CA PHE A 105 16.48 -9.31 -4.75
C PHE A 105 16.99 -10.73 -4.48
N ASN A 106 16.52 -11.39 -3.42
CA ASN A 106 16.96 -12.73 -3.05
C ASN A 106 16.01 -13.39 -2.00
N PRO A 107 15.49 -14.60 -2.27
CA PRO A 107 14.55 -15.31 -1.38
C PRO A 107 15.09 -15.67 0.01
N ASN A 108 16.39 -15.47 0.27
CA ASN A 108 17.06 -15.81 1.54
C ASN A 108 17.34 -14.62 2.47
N TYR A 109 17.05 -13.38 2.04
CA TYR A 109 17.27 -12.19 2.87
C TYR A 109 15.94 -11.59 3.35
N TRP A 110 16.00 -10.83 4.45
CA TRP A 110 14.87 -10.00 4.87
C TRP A 110 14.59 -8.96 3.77
N ILE A 111 13.33 -8.57 3.61
CA ILE A 111 12.88 -7.59 2.61
C ILE A 111 13.81 -6.36 2.64
N GLU A 112 14.66 -6.19 1.61
CA GLU A 112 15.76 -5.22 1.65
C GLU A 112 15.33 -3.79 1.29
N ASP A 113 14.20 -3.61 0.57
CA ASP A 113 13.72 -2.28 0.13
C ASP A 113 12.24 -2.08 0.45
N LEU A 114 11.91 -2.15 1.75
CA LEU A 114 10.56 -1.83 2.21
C LEU A 114 10.35 -0.31 2.18
N ILE A 115 9.60 0.16 1.20
CA ILE A 115 9.19 1.57 1.11
C ILE A 115 7.79 1.70 1.69
N LEU A 116 7.66 2.61 2.65
CA LEU A 116 6.42 2.92 3.35
C LEU A 116 6.06 4.38 3.11
N ILE A 117 4.84 4.61 2.64
CA ILE A 117 4.20 5.92 2.63
C ILE A 117 3.00 5.83 3.56
N ILE A 118 2.98 6.66 4.59
CA ILE A 118 1.91 6.68 5.58
C ILE A 118 1.05 7.91 5.33
N VAL A 119 -0.27 7.71 5.24
CA VAL A 119 -1.24 8.78 5.24
C VAL A 119 -2.19 8.58 6.40
N GLU A 120 -2.29 9.58 7.28
CA GLU A 120 -3.18 9.55 8.44
C GLU A 120 -4.11 10.76 8.41
N LYS A 121 -5.42 10.50 8.39
CA LYS A 121 -6.45 11.56 8.28
C LYS A 121 -6.13 12.55 7.17
N GLU A 122 -5.79 12.03 6.00
CA GLU A 122 -5.47 12.76 4.78
C GLU A 122 -4.11 13.51 4.82
N MET A 123 -3.38 13.47 5.93
CA MET A 123 -2.04 14.04 6.07
C MET A 123 -0.97 13.05 5.61
N ILE A 124 -0.05 13.49 4.76
CA ILE A 124 1.08 12.68 4.32
C ILE A 124 2.16 12.78 5.40
N ILE A 125 2.53 11.64 5.98
CA ILE A 125 3.58 11.56 6.99
C ILE A 125 4.93 11.36 6.28
N THR A 126 5.88 12.20 6.66
CA THR A 126 7.26 12.28 6.16
C THR A 126 8.24 12.18 7.33
N GLU A 127 9.49 11.82 7.08
CA GLU A 127 10.55 11.79 8.12
C GLU A 127 10.67 13.14 8.87
N GLU A 128 10.43 14.27 8.20
CA GLU A 128 10.44 15.60 8.82
C GLU A 128 9.24 15.83 9.75
N THR A 129 8.11 15.15 9.50
CA THR A 129 6.91 15.19 10.34
C THR A 129 6.88 14.09 11.41
N GLU A 130 7.86 13.18 11.44
CA GLU A 130 7.99 12.14 12.48
C GLU A 130 8.14 12.69 13.90
N ASN A 131 8.75 13.88 14.03
CA ASN A 131 8.95 14.54 15.33
C ASN A 131 7.74 15.40 15.77
N ALA A 132 6.67 15.49 14.99
CA ALA A 132 5.70 16.58 15.11
C ALA A 132 4.31 16.20 15.63
N VAL A 133 4.09 15.01 16.20
CA VAL A 133 2.70 14.54 16.36
C VAL A 133 2.38 13.89 17.72
N SER A 134 1.94 14.76 18.63
CA SER A 134 0.97 14.54 19.73
C SER A 134 0.48 15.93 20.20
N GLU A 135 -0.61 16.17 20.94
CA GLU A 135 -1.55 15.37 21.70
C GLU A 135 -2.93 15.39 20.98
N ASN A 136 -3.47 14.21 20.65
CA ASN A 136 -4.79 13.89 20.01
C ASN A 136 -4.81 13.67 18.47
N GLY A 137 -3.75 14.07 17.77
CA GLY A 137 -3.33 13.47 16.49
C GLY A 137 -1.93 12.97 16.77
N TYR A 138 -1.69 11.66 16.71
CA TYR A 138 -0.47 11.04 17.26
C TYR A 138 0.38 10.36 16.19
N LEU A 139 1.69 10.53 16.29
CA LEU A 139 2.71 9.69 15.71
C LEU A 139 3.65 9.32 16.87
N ASP A 140 3.36 8.17 17.48
CA ASP A 140 4.32 7.45 18.32
C ASP A 140 4.73 6.23 17.51
N ILE A 141 5.93 6.28 16.92
CA ILE A 141 6.49 5.15 16.16
C ILE A 141 7.42 4.37 17.07
N ASP A 142 6.94 3.26 17.62
CA ASP A 142 7.81 2.12 17.95
C ASP A 142 7.69 1.01 16.89
N PHE A 143 6.59 0.92 16.14
CA PHE A 143 6.37 -0.11 15.10
C PHE A 143 5.27 0.34 14.11
N TYR A 144 5.64 0.92 12.96
CA TYR A 144 4.69 1.08 11.83
C TYR A 144 4.53 -0.19 10.98
N GLY A 145 5.14 -1.29 11.41
CA GLY A 145 4.95 -2.60 10.82
C GLY A 145 5.33 -3.68 11.82
N TYR A 146 4.35 -4.49 12.22
CA TYR A 146 4.55 -5.83 12.79
C TYR A 146 5.10 -5.90 14.24
N THR A 147 4.28 -5.60 15.26
CA THR A 147 4.56 -6.10 16.63
C THR A 147 4.32 -7.60 16.79
N ASP A 148 3.62 -8.21 15.84
CA ASP A 148 3.55 -9.66 15.69
C ASP A 148 4.02 -10.01 14.29
N TYR A 149 5.03 -10.89 14.21
CA TYR A 149 5.66 -11.45 13.03
C TYR A 149 4.69 -12.19 12.10
N LYS A 150 3.75 -11.47 11.50
CA LYS A 150 3.16 -11.85 10.24
C LYS A 150 3.52 -10.76 9.25
N ILE A 151 4.82 -10.66 8.97
CA ILE A 151 5.28 -10.36 7.62
C ILE A 151 4.31 -11.12 6.70
N LEU A 152 3.37 -10.41 6.06
CA LEU A 152 2.20 -11.05 5.43
C LEU A 152 2.65 -12.02 4.31
N TYR A 153 3.88 -11.84 3.84
CA TYR A 153 4.66 -12.72 2.98
C TYR A 153 6.15 -12.41 3.19
N ASN A 154 7.00 -13.43 3.26
CA ASN A 154 8.43 -13.28 3.51
C ASN A 154 9.28 -13.07 2.25
N ASN A 155 8.65 -13.10 1.06
CA ASN A 155 9.29 -12.93 -0.23
C ASN A 155 8.26 -12.58 -1.32
N PHE A 156 8.73 -12.21 -2.51
CA PHE A 156 7.88 -11.86 -3.65
C PHE A 156 6.97 -13.02 -4.09
N GLU A 157 7.48 -14.26 -4.02
CA GLU A 157 6.71 -15.46 -4.38
C GLU A 157 5.51 -15.65 -3.45
N GLY A 158 5.68 -15.47 -2.14
CA GLY A 158 4.61 -15.55 -1.14
C GLY A 158 3.54 -14.49 -1.38
N ALA A 159 3.95 -13.25 -1.70
CA ALA A 159 3.03 -12.18 -2.07
C ALA A 159 2.27 -12.53 -3.35
N THR A 160 2.98 -13.00 -4.37
CA THR A 160 2.38 -13.39 -5.65
C THR A 160 1.39 -14.52 -5.49
N ASN A 161 1.70 -15.51 -4.66
CA ASN A 161 0.78 -16.60 -4.35
C ASN A 161 -0.51 -16.13 -3.68
N ARG A 162 -0.44 -15.09 -2.85
CA ARG A 162 -1.62 -14.47 -2.22
C ARG A 162 -2.43 -13.67 -3.24
N TYR A 163 -1.78 -12.79 -3.99
CA TYR A 163 -2.46 -11.82 -4.85
C TYR A 163 -2.86 -12.37 -6.22
N PHE A 164 -2.13 -13.35 -6.77
CA PHE A 164 -2.18 -13.69 -8.19
C PHE A 164 -2.32 -15.18 -8.50
N ARG A 165 -2.38 -16.07 -7.49
CA ARG A 165 -2.60 -17.50 -7.77
C ARG A 165 -4.07 -17.76 -8.09
N GLU A 166 -4.31 -18.42 -9.22
CA GLU A 166 -5.63 -18.85 -9.67
C GLU A 166 -6.36 -19.62 -8.56
N GLY A 167 -7.46 -19.07 -8.05
CA GLY A 167 -8.35 -19.78 -7.12
C GLY A 167 -8.69 -19.07 -5.81
N ASN A 168 -8.11 -17.91 -5.49
CA ASN A 168 -8.59 -17.13 -4.35
C ASN A 168 -9.96 -16.53 -4.68
N THR A 169 -10.98 -17.13 -4.07
CA THR A 169 -12.37 -16.74 -4.24
C THR A 169 -12.52 -15.32 -3.73
N ILE A 170 -12.90 -14.41 -4.64
CA ILE A 170 -13.41 -13.09 -4.29
C ILE A 170 -14.63 -13.35 -3.40
N THR A 171 -14.51 -13.09 -2.10
CA THR A 171 -15.64 -13.08 -1.15
C THR A 171 -16.36 -11.75 -1.22
#